data_AF-A0A961H7U6-F1
#
_entry.id   AF-A0A961H7U6-F1
#
_cell.length_a   1.000
_cell.length_b   1.000
_cell.length_c   1.000
_cell.angle_alpha   90.00
_cell.angle_beta   90.00
_cell.angle_gamma   90.00
#
_symmetry.space_group_name_H-M   'P 1'
#
loop_
_entity.id
_entity.type
_entity.pdbx_description
1 polymer ?
#
loop_
_entity_poly.entity_id
_entity_poly.type
_entity_poly.pdbx_seq_one_letter_code
_entity_poly.pdbx_strand_id
1 'polypeptide(L)'
;MANPVVRLLWIVAGFVSVGLGAVGVVVPGMPTTVFMVAAAWCFSKSSPRLEAWLLNLPGVGSLVRDYRAGLGMPLRAKQIAVTSIVVACLLSVALGVDAWWLRGVIAVSGAFGIWWILAKVPTRPDEVPDASAVPGPGAPRDERTALPVAARVFRVAAFVEALTWAGLLVGMFLKYLTDVGERGVEIFGPIHGVVVFCYVAAVLWAGTTLRWSTRTFVFGLLASVPPFATVQFERWLTATGQLERQT
;
A
#
# COMPACT_ATOMS: atom_id res chain seq x y z
N MET A 1 25.53 26.66 -13.15
CA MET A 1 25.39 26.16 -11.76
C MET A 1 23.99 26.54 -11.29
N ALA A 2 23.12 25.57 -10.98
CA ALA A 2 21.76 25.89 -10.54
C ALA A 2 21.79 26.72 -9.25
N ASN A 3 21.00 27.79 -9.18
CA ASN A 3 20.89 28.66 -8.01
C ASN A 3 20.65 27.79 -6.75
N PRO A 4 21.44 27.95 -5.66
CA PRO A 4 21.31 27.14 -4.46
C PRO A 4 19.91 27.15 -3.85
N VAL A 5 19.18 28.26 -4.00
CA VAL A 5 17.77 28.38 -3.55
C VAL A 5 16.86 27.49 -4.39
N VAL A 6 16.99 27.53 -5.73
CA VAL A 6 16.21 26.68 -6.65
C VAL A 6 16.50 25.21 -6.39
N ARG A 7 17.77 24.87 -6.13
CA ARG A 7 18.18 23.51 -5.76
C ARG A 7 17.53 23.06 -4.45
N LEU A 8 17.48 23.93 -3.43
CA LEU A 8 16.82 23.64 -2.15
C LEU A 8 15.31 23.43 -2.33
N LEU A 9 14.64 24.28 -3.12
CA LEU A 9 13.20 24.15 -3.41
C LEU A 9 12.88 22.79 -4.04
N TRP A 10 13.67 22.35 -5.01
CA TRP A 10 13.51 21.02 -5.62
C TRP A 10 13.74 19.88 -4.63
N ILE A 11 14.70 20.01 -3.71
CA ILE A 11 14.92 19.00 -2.65
C ILE A 11 13.71 18.92 -1.73
N VAL A 12 13.21 20.06 -1.25
CA VAL A 12 12.03 20.12 -0.37
C VAL A 12 10.80 19.54 -1.07
N ALA A 13 10.52 19.95 -2.31
CA ALA A 13 9.42 19.43 -3.11
C ALA A 13 9.53 17.91 -3.33
N GLY A 14 10.75 17.41 -3.55
CA GLY A 14 11.02 15.98 -3.66
C GLY A 14 10.69 15.22 -2.37
N PHE A 15 11.14 15.70 -1.21
CA PHE A 15 10.83 15.07 0.07
C PHE A 15 9.35 15.15 0.47
N VAL A 16 8.67 16.27 0.19
CA VAL A 16 7.21 16.38 0.38
C VAL A 16 6.49 15.34 -0.48
N SER A 17 6.91 15.18 -1.72
CA SER A 17 6.34 14.17 -2.63
C SER A 17 6.62 12.73 -2.15
N VAL A 18 7.82 12.44 -1.63
CA VAL A 18 8.10 11.14 -0.99
C VAL A 18 7.18 10.90 0.22
N GLY A 19 6.98 11.92 1.05
CA GLY A 19 6.06 11.87 2.19
C GLY A 19 4.63 11.55 1.78
N LEU A 20 4.10 12.24 0.78
CA LEU A 20 2.75 11.98 0.23
C LEU A 20 2.64 10.60 -0.40
N GLY A 21 3.66 10.15 -1.13
CA GLY A 21 3.72 8.79 -1.67
C GLY A 21 3.71 7.74 -0.56
N ALA A 22 4.48 7.95 0.51
CA ALA A 22 4.50 7.04 1.66
C ALA A 22 3.14 6.98 2.36
N VAL A 23 2.45 8.12 2.52
CA VAL A 23 1.08 8.16 3.05
C VAL A 23 0.13 7.36 2.14
N GLY A 24 0.27 7.47 0.82
CA GLY A 24 -0.58 6.73 -0.11
C GLY A 24 -0.38 5.22 -0.12
N VAL A 25 0.73 4.71 0.43
CA VAL A 25 0.90 3.27 0.67
C VAL A 25 -0.02 2.79 1.80
N VAL A 26 -0.30 3.67 2.76
CA VAL A 26 -1.16 3.41 3.92
C VAL A 26 -2.63 3.72 3.61
N VAL A 27 -2.89 4.81 2.89
CA VAL A 27 -4.22 5.30 2.54
C VAL A 27 -4.68 4.71 1.20
N PRO A 28 -5.63 3.75 1.19
CA PRO A 28 -6.14 3.17 -0.05
C PRO A 28 -6.76 4.26 -0.93
N GLY A 29 -6.46 4.23 -2.24
CA GLY A 29 -7.00 5.18 -3.22
C GLY A 29 -6.16 6.43 -3.45
N MET A 30 -5.15 6.71 -2.62
CA MET A 30 -4.21 7.80 -2.89
C MET A 30 -3.15 7.35 -3.92
N PRO A 31 -2.87 8.14 -4.97
CA PRO A 31 -1.99 7.74 -6.06
C PRO A 31 -0.51 7.82 -5.67
N THR A 32 -0.03 6.82 -4.93
CA THR A 32 1.38 6.69 -4.50
C THR A 32 2.35 6.84 -5.67
N THR A 33 2.08 6.17 -6.79
CA THR A 33 2.94 6.18 -7.98
C THR A 33 3.22 7.58 -8.49
N VAL A 34 2.19 8.45 -8.52
CA VAL A 34 2.31 9.80 -9.08
C VAL A 34 3.25 10.65 -8.22
N PHE A 35 3.13 10.55 -6.90
CA PHE A 35 4.00 11.26 -5.97
C PHE A 35 5.44 10.75 -6.01
N MET A 36 5.65 9.44 -6.14
CA MET A 36 7.00 8.87 -6.24
C MET A 36 7.70 9.24 -7.56
N VAL A 37 6.96 9.31 -8.66
CA VAL A 37 7.47 9.82 -9.95
C VAL A 37 7.79 11.31 -9.86
N ALA A 38 6.92 12.11 -9.24
CA ALA A 38 7.18 13.54 -9.01
C ALA A 38 8.42 13.77 -8.15
N ALA A 39 8.61 12.96 -7.10
CA ALA A 39 9.82 12.99 -6.27
C ALA A 39 11.09 12.68 -7.08
N ALA A 40 11.06 11.64 -7.91
CA ALA A 40 12.18 11.28 -8.77
C ALA A 40 12.53 12.39 -9.77
N TRP A 41 11.52 13.07 -10.31
CA TRP A 41 11.72 14.23 -11.18
C TRP A 41 12.36 15.40 -10.43
N CYS A 42 11.87 15.74 -9.23
CA CYS A 42 12.43 16.79 -8.38
C CYS A 42 13.89 16.51 -7.98
N PHE A 43 14.23 15.26 -7.66
CA PHE A 43 15.60 14.87 -7.34
C PHE A 43 16.52 14.88 -8.55
N SER A 44 16.03 14.53 -9.74
CA SER A 44 16.82 14.62 -10.98
C SER A 44 17.28 16.05 -11.31
N LYS A 45 16.53 17.07 -10.85
CA LYS A 45 16.88 18.49 -11.03
C LYS A 45 17.80 19.04 -9.94
N SER A 46 17.96 18.35 -8.81
CA SER A 46 18.59 18.91 -7.61
C SER A 46 19.76 18.12 -7.04
N SER A 47 19.73 16.77 -7.09
CA SER A 47 20.78 15.92 -6.53
C SER A 47 20.77 14.51 -7.11
N PRO A 48 21.81 14.12 -7.88
CA PRO A 48 21.96 12.77 -8.41
C PRO A 48 22.01 11.68 -7.33
N ARG A 49 22.52 12.00 -6.14
CA ARG A 49 22.57 11.06 -5.00
C ARG A 49 21.19 10.75 -4.42
N LEU A 50 20.31 11.75 -4.33
CA LEU A 50 18.95 11.56 -3.81
C LEU A 50 18.07 10.81 -4.81
N GLU A 51 18.24 11.09 -6.10
CA GLU A 51 17.58 10.32 -7.15
C GLU A 51 18.02 8.85 -7.10
N ALA A 52 19.33 8.59 -7.03
CA ALA A 52 19.85 7.22 -6.92
C ALA A 52 19.34 6.50 -5.67
N TRP A 53 19.31 7.18 -4.52
CA TRP A 53 18.72 6.64 -3.29
C TRP A 53 17.25 6.26 -3.48
N LEU A 54 16.43 7.15 -4.05
CA LEU A 54 15.00 6.90 -4.28
C LEU A 54 14.77 5.74 -5.25
N LEU A 55 15.54 5.66 -6.33
CA LEU A 55 15.43 4.60 -7.36
C LEU A 55 15.96 3.23 -6.88
N ASN A 56 16.72 3.20 -5.79
CA ASN A 56 17.18 1.97 -5.15
C ASN A 56 16.20 1.46 -4.07
N LEU A 57 15.15 2.21 -3.72
CA LEU A 57 14.13 1.72 -2.82
C LEU A 57 13.31 0.59 -3.45
N PRO A 58 13.02 -0.49 -2.71
CA PRO A 58 12.20 -1.60 -3.20
C PRO A 58 10.82 -1.11 -3.61
N GLY A 59 10.34 -1.55 -4.77
CA GLY A 59 9.06 -1.13 -5.38
C GLY A 59 9.09 0.22 -6.09
N VAL A 60 9.71 1.25 -5.51
CA VAL A 60 9.79 2.59 -6.11
C VAL A 60 10.63 2.59 -7.37
N GLY A 61 11.78 1.89 -7.34
CA GLY A 61 12.69 1.82 -8.48
C GLY A 61 12.04 1.25 -9.73
N SER A 62 11.28 0.16 -9.61
CA SER A 62 10.55 -0.42 -10.74
C SER A 62 9.44 0.51 -11.21
N LEU A 63 8.64 1.08 -10.30
CA LEU A 63 7.57 2.03 -10.63
C LEU A 63 8.06 3.23 -11.45
N VAL A 64 9.16 3.86 -11.05
CA VAL A 64 9.69 5.04 -11.75
C VAL A 64 10.37 4.66 -13.07
N ARG A 65 11.10 3.54 -13.12
CA ARG A 65 11.73 3.03 -14.36
C ARG A 65 10.66 2.65 -15.39
N ASP A 66 9.61 1.98 -14.97
CA ASP A 66 8.49 1.58 -15.82
C ASP A 66 7.76 2.79 -16.40
N TYR A 67 7.55 3.83 -15.57
CA TYR A 67 6.96 5.09 -16.01
C TYR A 67 7.85 5.80 -17.05
N ARG A 68 9.16 5.92 -16.79
CA ARG A 68 10.11 6.54 -17.73
C ARG A 68 10.22 5.77 -19.05
N ALA A 69 10.12 4.45 -18.98
CA ALA A 69 10.13 3.57 -20.15
C ALA A 69 8.81 3.57 -20.94
N GLY A 70 7.78 4.27 -20.46
CA GLY A 70 6.47 4.32 -21.12
C GLY A 70 5.72 2.99 -21.13
N LEU A 71 6.12 2.03 -20.28
CA LEU A 71 5.54 0.68 -20.23
C LEU A 71 4.07 0.67 -19.76
N GLY A 72 3.59 1.79 -19.21
CA GLY A 72 2.21 1.95 -18.79
C GLY A 72 1.89 1.11 -17.55
N MET A 73 0.70 0.54 -17.49
CA MET A 73 0.20 -0.17 -16.30
C MET A 73 0.14 -1.70 -16.53
N PRO A 74 0.39 -2.53 -15.50
CA PRO A 74 0.23 -3.98 -15.62
C PRO A 74 -1.24 -4.37 -15.80
N LEU A 75 -1.49 -5.51 -16.46
CA LEU A 75 -2.83 -6.03 -16.77
C LEU A 75 -3.73 -6.10 -15.54
N ARG A 76 -3.19 -6.60 -14.42
CA ARG A 76 -3.91 -6.72 -13.14
C ARG A 76 -4.34 -5.35 -12.59
N ALA A 77 -3.46 -4.35 -12.66
CA ALA A 77 -3.82 -3.00 -12.23
C ALA A 77 -4.89 -2.38 -13.14
N LYS A 78 -4.84 -2.66 -14.45
CA LYS A 78 -5.86 -2.21 -15.41
C LYS A 78 -7.21 -2.84 -15.11
N GLN A 79 -7.24 -4.14 -14.84
CA GLN A 79 -8.44 -4.87 -14.42
C GLN A 79 -9.02 -4.31 -13.11
N ILE A 80 -8.19 -4.09 -12.09
CA ILE A 80 -8.62 -3.51 -10.80
C ILE A 80 -9.19 -2.09 -11.00
N ALA A 81 -8.53 -1.26 -11.81
CA ALA A 81 -9.01 0.10 -12.09
C ALA A 81 -10.35 0.09 -12.82
N VAL A 82 -10.49 -0.70 -13.89
CA VAL A 82 -11.75 -0.79 -14.66
C VAL A 82 -12.87 -1.37 -13.80
N THR A 83 -12.62 -2.47 -13.07
CA THR A 83 -13.63 -3.11 -12.22
C THR A 83 -14.07 -2.19 -11.07
N SER A 84 -13.15 -1.48 -10.42
CA SER A 84 -13.51 -0.51 -9.38
C SER A 84 -14.35 0.65 -9.90
N ILE A 85 -14.04 1.20 -11.09
CA ILE A 85 -14.86 2.24 -11.72
C ILE A 85 -16.26 1.70 -12.01
N VAL A 86 -16.38 0.51 -12.61
CA VAL A 86 -17.67 -0.11 -12.91
C VAL A 86 -18.48 -0.33 -11.64
N VAL A 87 -17.88 -0.94 -10.60
CA VAL A 87 -18.55 -1.21 -9.33
C VAL A 87 -18.98 0.09 -8.64
N ALA A 88 -18.12 1.11 -8.59
CA ALA A 88 -18.46 2.39 -7.98
C ALA A 88 -19.58 3.12 -8.72
N CYS A 89 -19.53 3.16 -10.06
CA CYS A 89 -20.60 3.74 -10.87
C CYS A 89 -21.93 3.00 -10.67
N LEU A 90 -21.91 1.65 -10.69
CA LEU A 90 -23.12 0.84 -10.50
C LEU A 90 -23.70 1.00 -9.09
N LEU A 91 -22.88 0.96 -8.04
CA LEU A 91 -23.32 1.17 -6.67
C LEU A 91 -23.89 2.57 -6.45
N SER A 92 -23.25 3.60 -7.00
CA SER A 92 -23.72 4.99 -6.90
C SER A 92 -25.08 5.18 -7.58
N VAL A 93 -25.27 4.57 -8.76
CA VAL A 93 -26.57 4.58 -9.46
C VAL A 93 -27.63 3.77 -8.72
N ALA A 94 -27.26 2.64 -8.11
CA ALA A 94 -28.19 1.74 -7.43
C ALA A 94 -28.63 2.22 -6.03
N LEU A 95 -27.77 2.97 -5.32
CA LEU A 95 -27.96 3.24 -3.88
C LEU A 95 -28.24 4.71 -3.51
N GLY A 96 -28.07 5.69 -4.41
CA GLY A 96 -28.08 7.09 -3.94
C GLY A 96 -28.39 8.21 -4.92
N VAL A 97 -28.78 7.92 -6.17
CA VAL A 97 -29.04 8.97 -7.16
C VAL A 97 -30.42 8.82 -7.78
N ASP A 98 -31.40 9.61 -7.33
CA ASP A 98 -32.75 9.60 -7.88
C ASP A 98 -32.87 10.40 -9.19
N ALA A 99 -32.02 11.43 -9.34
CA ALA A 99 -32.04 12.27 -10.53
C ALA A 99 -31.41 11.54 -11.73
N TRP A 100 -32.21 11.30 -12.77
CA TRP A 100 -31.76 10.59 -13.98
C TRP A 100 -30.58 11.26 -14.69
N TRP A 101 -30.48 12.59 -14.62
CA TRP A 101 -29.38 13.34 -15.24
C TRP A 101 -28.06 13.12 -14.52
N LEU A 102 -28.06 12.99 -13.18
CA LEU A 102 -26.87 12.63 -12.40
C LEU A 102 -26.39 11.21 -12.73
N ARG A 103 -27.33 10.26 -12.95
CA ARG A 103 -26.98 8.91 -13.44
C ARG A 103 -26.30 8.97 -14.81
N GLY A 104 -26.80 9.82 -15.70
CA GLY A 104 -26.19 10.09 -17.00
C GLY A 104 -24.76 10.63 -16.89
N VAL A 105 -24.53 11.63 -16.03
CA VAL A 105 -23.20 12.21 -15.79
C VAL A 105 -22.22 11.17 -15.23
N ILE A 106 -22.65 10.34 -14.27
CA ILE A 106 -21.83 9.26 -13.69
C ILE A 106 -21.48 8.21 -14.75
N ALA A 107 -22.46 7.80 -15.56
CA ALA A 107 -22.24 6.80 -16.60
C ALA A 107 -21.28 7.30 -17.69
N VAL A 108 -21.46 8.54 -18.16
CA VAL A 108 -20.60 9.13 -19.19
C VAL A 108 -19.18 9.34 -18.67
N SER A 109 -19.02 9.87 -17.45
CA SER A 109 -17.69 10.09 -16.86
C SER A 109 -16.96 8.76 -16.58
N GLY A 110 -17.66 7.74 -16.08
CA GLY A 110 -17.11 6.39 -15.90
C GLY A 110 -16.71 5.75 -17.22
N ALA A 111 -17.57 5.81 -18.25
CA ALA A 111 -17.29 5.29 -19.58
C ALA A 111 -16.09 6.00 -20.22
N PHE A 112 -15.99 7.32 -20.07
CA PHE A 112 -14.84 8.09 -20.54
C PHE A 112 -13.55 7.68 -19.83
N GLY A 113 -13.57 7.51 -18.51
CA GLY A 113 -12.42 7.04 -17.73
C GLY A 113 -11.96 5.65 -18.16
N ILE A 114 -12.89 4.71 -18.35
CA ILE A 114 -12.60 3.37 -18.85
C ILE A 114 -12.01 3.44 -20.26
N TRP A 115 -12.64 4.18 -21.17
CA TRP A 115 -12.14 4.36 -22.54
C TRP A 115 -10.72 4.92 -22.55
N TRP A 116 -10.44 5.95 -21.73
CA TRP A 116 -9.11 6.54 -21.64
C TRP A 116 -8.06 5.53 -21.15
N ILE A 117 -8.38 4.75 -20.10
CA ILE A 117 -7.48 3.71 -19.59
C ILE A 117 -7.21 2.64 -20.64
N LEU A 118 -8.23 2.23 -21.40
CA LEU A 118 -8.09 1.20 -22.43
C LEU A 118 -7.36 1.69 -23.68
N ALA A 119 -7.63 2.93 -24.12
CA ALA A 119 -7.14 3.48 -25.38
C ALA A 119 -5.79 4.18 -25.26
N LYS A 120 -5.48 4.82 -24.13
CA LYS A 120 -4.29 5.67 -23.98
C LYS A 120 -3.20 5.11 -23.07
N VAL A 121 -3.51 4.21 -22.14
CA VAL A 121 -2.50 3.67 -21.21
C VAL A 121 -1.94 2.36 -21.77
N PRO A 122 -0.64 2.29 -22.16
CA PRO A 122 -0.02 1.06 -22.61
C PRO A 122 -0.13 -0.05 -21.56
N THR A 123 -0.23 -1.30 -22.03
CA THR A 123 -0.30 -2.47 -21.15
C THR A 123 1.08 -3.10 -21.05
N ARG A 124 1.61 -3.21 -19.83
CA ARG A 124 2.89 -3.86 -19.59
C ARG A 124 2.75 -5.39 -19.78
N PRO A 125 3.67 -6.08 -20.49
CA PRO A 125 3.77 -7.53 -20.49
C PRO A 125 4.17 -8.06 -19.10
N ASP A 126 3.50 -9.10 -18.63
CA ASP A 126 3.72 -9.67 -17.28
C ASP A 126 5.07 -10.41 -17.14
N GLU A 127 5.84 -10.55 -18.23
CA GLU A 127 7.15 -11.22 -18.28
C GLU A 127 8.31 -10.22 -18.35
N VAL A 128 8.75 -9.76 -17.17
CA VAL A 128 10.17 -9.53 -16.95
C VAL A 128 10.50 -10.34 -15.71
N PRO A 129 11.08 -11.55 -15.86
CA PRO A 129 11.70 -12.22 -14.72
C PRO A 129 12.60 -11.19 -14.06
N ASP A 130 12.44 -10.98 -12.76
CA ASP A 130 13.38 -10.16 -12.01
C ASP A 130 14.78 -10.63 -12.38
N ALA A 131 15.68 -9.72 -12.77
CA ALA A 131 17.06 -10.09 -13.08
C ALA A 131 17.77 -10.70 -11.85
N SER A 132 17.15 -10.62 -10.66
CA SER A 132 17.55 -11.34 -9.45
C SER A 132 17.04 -12.80 -9.37
N ALA A 133 16.11 -13.21 -10.24
CA ALA A 133 15.38 -14.48 -10.20
C ALA A 133 15.83 -15.51 -11.25
N VAL A 134 17.01 -15.35 -11.85
CA VAL A 134 17.66 -16.45 -12.61
C VAL A 134 18.58 -17.19 -11.64
N PRO A 135 18.18 -18.37 -11.10
CA PRO A 135 19.10 -19.16 -10.31
C PRO A 135 20.21 -19.68 -11.24
N GLY A 136 21.47 -19.55 -10.81
CA GLY A 136 22.58 -20.15 -11.53
C GLY A 136 22.34 -21.65 -11.77
N PRO A 137 22.86 -22.22 -12.87
CA PRO A 137 22.68 -23.64 -13.17
C PRO A 137 23.37 -24.47 -12.06
N GLY A 138 22.56 -25.03 -11.16
CA GLY A 138 23.01 -25.77 -9.98
C GLY A 138 22.13 -25.65 -8.72
N ALA A 139 21.11 -24.77 -8.71
CA ALA A 139 20.23 -24.64 -7.55
C ALA A 139 19.24 -25.83 -7.43
N PRO A 140 19.15 -26.51 -6.27
CA PRO A 140 18.08 -27.48 -6.01
C PRO A 140 16.72 -26.81 -6.19
N ARG A 141 15.85 -27.40 -7.01
CA ARG A 141 14.46 -26.95 -7.17
C ARG A 141 13.56 -27.72 -6.18
N ASP A 142 12.77 -26.94 -5.45
CA ASP A 142 11.55 -27.29 -4.71
C ASP A 142 11.68 -27.91 -3.30
N GLU A 143 12.07 -27.07 -2.35
CA GLU A 143 11.48 -27.06 -1.00
C GLU A 143 11.02 -25.62 -0.72
N ARG A 144 9.85 -25.22 -1.23
CA ARG A 144 9.24 -23.95 -0.82
C ARG A 144 8.79 -24.05 0.64
N THR A 145 9.71 -23.67 1.51
CA THR A 145 9.59 -23.19 2.89
C THR A 145 8.21 -22.62 3.23
N ALA A 146 7.27 -23.47 3.64
CA ALA A 146 6.00 -23.01 4.18
C ALA A 146 6.29 -22.20 5.47
N LEU A 147 5.75 -20.98 5.57
CA LEU A 147 5.93 -20.18 6.78
C LEU A 147 5.47 -20.96 8.02
N PRO A 148 6.21 -20.89 9.14
CA PRO A 148 5.76 -21.40 10.43
C PRO A 148 4.32 -20.99 10.72
N VAL A 149 3.56 -21.89 11.37
CA VAL A 149 2.16 -21.60 11.77
C VAL A 149 2.09 -20.30 12.58
N ALA A 150 3.05 -20.09 13.50
CA ALA A 150 3.15 -18.87 14.29
C ALA A 150 3.31 -17.60 13.43
N ALA A 151 4.15 -17.64 12.39
CA ALA A 151 4.31 -16.53 11.46
C ALA A 151 3.03 -16.25 10.66
N ARG A 152 2.33 -17.31 10.23
CA ARG A 152 1.06 -17.18 9.49
C ARG A 152 -0.05 -16.58 10.34
N VAL A 153 -0.20 -17.06 11.58
CA VAL A 153 -1.18 -16.54 12.54
C VAL A 153 -0.88 -15.07 12.87
N PHE A 154 0.38 -14.73 13.13
CA PHE A 154 0.79 -13.34 13.33
C PHE A 154 0.42 -12.44 12.13
N ARG A 155 0.71 -12.89 10.89
CA ARG A 155 0.38 -12.13 9.68
C ARG A 155 -1.12 -11.88 9.53
N VAL A 156 -1.93 -12.91 9.78
CA VAL A 156 -3.40 -12.77 9.73
C VAL A 156 -3.87 -11.79 10.81
N ALA A 157 -3.36 -11.92 12.04
CA ALA A 157 -3.71 -11.02 13.13
C ALA A 157 -3.34 -9.56 12.82
N ALA A 158 -2.13 -9.31 12.27
CA ALA A 158 -1.68 -7.99 11.86
C ALA A 158 -2.61 -7.36 10.81
N PHE A 159 -3.01 -8.14 9.81
CA PHE A 159 -3.90 -7.66 8.76
C PHE A 159 -5.33 -7.38 9.27
N VAL A 160 -5.87 -8.28 10.10
CA VAL A 160 -7.21 -8.11 10.68
C VAL A 160 -7.24 -6.89 11.62
N GLU A 161 -6.19 -6.69 12.41
CA GLU A 161 -6.03 -5.51 13.26
C GLU A 161 -6.06 -4.22 12.42
N ALA A 162 -5.28 -4.15 11.34
CA ALA A 162 -5.28 -2.99 10.44
C ALA A 162 -6.64 -2.77 9.76
N LEU A 163 -7.37 -3.83 9.41
CA LEU A 163 -8.72 -3.73 8.85
C LEU A 163 -9.71 -3.15 9.86
N THR A 164 -9.60 -3.55 11.13
CA THR A 164 -10.45 -2.99 12.19
C THR A 164 -10.13 -1.52 12.52
N TRP A 165 -8.85 -1.11 12.41
CA TRP A 165 -8.48 0.31 12.42
C TRP A 165 -9.12 1.09 11.29
N ALA A 166 -9.12 0.54 10.07
CA ALA A 166 -9.79 1.17 8.93
C ALA A 166 -11.29 1.38 9.20
N GLY A 167 -11.96 0.34 9.74
CA GLY A 167 -13.36 0.42 10.14
C GLY A 167 -13.62 1.51 11.19
N LEU A 168 -12.74 1.62 12.20
CA LEU A 168 -12.83 2.68 13.21
C LEU A 168 -12.63 4.08 12.63
N LEU A 169 -11.65 4.27 11.73
CA LEU A 169 -11.42 5.56 11.08
C LEU A 169 -12.59 5.95 10.18
N VAL A 170 -13.18 4.99 9.46
CA VAL A 170 -14.42 5.21 8.69
C VAL A 170 -15.57 5.56 9.63
N GLY A 171 -15.74 4.83 10.74
CA GLY A 171 -16.75 5.15 11.76
C GLY A 171 -16.56 6.56 12.32
N MET A 172 -15.32 6.97 12.56
CA MET A 172 -15.00 8.31 13.04
C MET A 172 -15.27 9.39 11.99
N PHE A 173 -14.91 9.13 10.73
CA PHE A 173 -15.23 10.01 9.61
C PHE A 173 -16.74 10.21 9.49
N LEU A 174 -17.52 9.12 9.52
CA LEU A 174 -18.98 9.18 9.43
C LEU A 174 -19.59 9.94 10.62
N LYS A 175 -19.12 9.68 11.85
CA LYS A 175 -19.60 10.38 13.05
C LYS A 175 -19.43 11.90 12.96
N TYR A 176 -18.32 12.38 12.40
CA TYR A 176 -18.01 13.82 12.40
C TYR A 176 -18.39 14.56 11.11
N LEU A 177 -18.53 13.86 9.98
CA LEU A 177 -18.73 14.49 8.66
C LEU A 177 -20.06 14.13 8.00
N THR A 178 -20.88 13.28 8.62
CA THR A 178 -22.19 12.86 8.11
C THR A 178 -23.23 12.78 9.22
N ASP A 179 -24.52 12.84 8.88
CA ASP A 179 -25.63 12.70 9.85
C ASP A 179 -25.93 11.24 10.22
N VAL A 180 -25.05 10.29 9.86
CA VAL A 180 -25.29 8.84 10.02
C VAL A 180 -25.07 8.36 11.46
N GLY A 181 -24.61 9.26 12.35
CA GLY A 181 -24.49 9.02 13.80
C GLY A 181 -23.29 8.16 14.20
N GLU A 182 -23.27 7.72 15.47
CA GLU A 182 -22.11 7.07 16.09
C GLU A 182 -21.99 5.56 15.82
N ARG A 183 -22.97 4.98 15.11
CA ARG A 183 -23.12 3.53 14.91
C ARG A 183 -21.85 2.84 14.41
N GLY A 184 -21.10 3.49 13.52
CA GLY A 184 -19.84 2.94 13.01
C GLY A 184 -18.81 2.70 14.11
N VAL A 185 -18.64 3.65 15.03
CA VAL A 185 -17.70 3.53 16.15
C VAL A 185 -18.20 2.56 17.21
N GLU A 186 -19.50 2.53 17.47
CA GLU A 186 -20.12 1.60 18.43
C GLU A 186 -19.94 0.13 18.02
N ILE A 187 -19.91 -0.15 16.71
CA ILE A 187 -19.68 -1.50 16.19
C ILE A 187 -18.18 -1.81 16.12
N PHE A 188 -17.40 -0.95 15.47
CA PHE A 188 -15.99 -1.24 15.22
C PHE A 188 -15.10 -1.08 16.45
N GLY A 189 -15.49 -0.27 17.44
CA GLY A 189 -14.73 -0.08 18.68
C GLY A 189 -14.54 -1.37 19.48
N PRO A 190 -15.62 -2.04 19.92
CA PRO A 190 -15.51 -3.31 20.63
C PRO A 190 -14.80 -4.40 19.81
N ILE A 191 -15.08 -4.49 18.51
CA ILE A 191 -14.43 -5.45 17.61
C ILE A 191 -12.92 -5.21 17.55
N HIS A 192 -12.51 -3.96 17.34
CA HIS A 192 -11.10 -3.59 17.30
C HIS A 192 -10.41 -3.89 18.63
N GLY A 193 -11.05 -3.58 19.76
CA GLY A 193 -10.52 -3.89 21.09
C GLY A 193 -10.18 -5.38 21.24
N VAL A 194 -11.10 -6.28 20.89
CA VAL A 194 -10.86 -7.74 20.90
C VAL A 194 -9.71 -8.13 19.97
N VAL A 195 -9.70 -7.58 18.75
CA VAL A 195 -8.68 -7.89 17.74
C VAL A 195 -7.27 -7.44 18.19
N VAL A 196 -7.14 -6.30 18.88
CA VAL A 196 -5.86 -5.85 19.43
C VAL A 196 -5.32 -6.85 20.44
N PHE A 197 -6.15 -7.39 21.34
CA PHE A 197 -5.70 -8.43 22.28
C PHE A 197 -5.29 -9.73 21.57
N CYS A 198 -6.04 -10.14 20.55
CA CYS A 198 -5.66 -11.28 19.70
C CYS A 198 -4.33 -11.03 18.98
N TYR A 199 -4.08 -9.81 18.48
CA TYR A 199 -2.82 -9.42 17.88
C TYR A 199 -1.66 -9.47 18.88
N VAL A 200 -1.84 -8.91 20.08
CA VAL A 200 -0.84 -8.97 21.15
C VAL A 200 -0.52 -10.42 21.51
N ALA A 201 -1.52 -11.29 21.65
CA ALA A 201 -1.31 -12.72 21.89
C ALA A 201 -0.51 -13.37 20.75
N ALA A 202 -0.81 -13.04 19.49
CA ALA A 202 -0.05 -13.52 18.33
C ALA A 202 1.39 -13.00 18.32
N VAL A 203 1.65 -11.75 18.73
CA VAL A 203 3.01 -11.20 18.88
C VAL A 203 3.77 -11.94 19.97
N LEU A 204 3.15 -12.20 21.12
CA LEU A 204 3.78 -12.96 22.22
C LEU A 204 4.13 -14.38 21.78
N TRP A 205 3.21 -15.06 21.11
CA TRP A 205 3.41 -16.42 20.63
C TRP A 205 4.43 -16.51 19.49
N ALA A 206 4.30 -15.68 18.45
CA ALA A 206 5.23 -15.68 17.33
C ALA A 206 6.61 -15.20 17.75
N GLY A 207 6.71 -14.16 18.59
CA GLY A 207 7.98 -13.65 19.06
C GLY A 207 8.76 -14.66 19.88
N THR A 208 8.10 -15.42 20.76
CA THR A 208 8.76 -16.49 21.53
C THR A 208 9.13 -17.68 20.64
N THR A 209 8.23 -18.10 19.74
CA THR A 209 8.43 -19.24 18.85
C THR A 209 9.53 -19.00 17.81
N LEU A 210 9.56 -17.79 17.22
CA LEU A 210 10.53 -17.37 16.21
C LEU A 210 11.78 -16.71 16.82
N ARG A 211 11.87 -16.70 18.16
CA ARG A 211 12.99 -16.18 18.96
C ARG A 211 13.38 -14.75 18.57
N TRP A 212 12.39 -13.88 18.43
CA TRP A 212 12.59 -12.47 18.16
C TRP A 212 13.43 -11.80 19.25
N SER A 213 14.31 -10.89 18.84
CA SER A 213 15.07 -10.07 19.77
C SER A 213 14.14 -9.20 20.62
N THR A 214 14.57 -8.77 21.81
CA THR A 214 13.80 -7.87 22.68
C THR A 214 13.32 -6.61 21.95
N ARG A 215 14.14 -6.05 21.05
CA ARG A 215 13.77 -4.88 20.24
C ARG A 215 12.61 -5.18 19.29
N THR A 216 12.70 -6.32 18.59
CA THR A 216 11.64 -6.80 17.70
C THR A 216 10.33 -7.04 18.46
N PHE A 217 10.43 -7.61 19.65
CA PHE A 217 9.29 -7.81 20.54
C PHE A 217 8.61 -6.50 20.94
N VAL A 218 9.40 -5.54 21.40
CA VAL A 218 8.91 -4.21 21.79
C VAL A 218 8.26 -3.50 20.60
N PHE A 219 8.89 -3.53 19.42
CA PHE A 219 8.29 -2.95 18.22
C PHE A 219 7.00 -3.64 17.81
N GLY A 220 6.91 -4.98 17.94
CA GLY A 220 5.68 -5.71 17.66
C GLY A 220 4.52 -5.32 18.58
N LEU A 221 4.79 -5.13 19.89
CA LEU A 221 3.77 -4.66 20.82
C LEU A 221 3.37 -3.22 20.53
N LEU A 222 4.35 -2.33 20.31
CA LEU A 222 4.11 -0.93 20.00
C LEU A 222 3.37 -0.72 18.68
N ALA A 223 3.52 -1.63 17.71
CA ALA A 223 2.86 -1.54 16.41
C ALA A 223 1.33 -1.58 16.49
N SER A 224 0.74 -2.05 17.60
CA SER A 224 -0.72 -2.02 17.82
C SER A 224 -1.27 -0.64 18.19
N VAL A 225 -0.43 0.34 18.54
CA VAL A 225 -0.88 1.67 18.99
C VAL A 225 -1.20 2.60 17.82
N PRO A 226 -0.33 2.75 16.81
CA PRO A 226 -0.63 3.60 15.66
C PRO A 226 -1.47 2.83 14.62
N PRO A 227 -2.45 3.47 13.97
CA PRO A 227 -3.22 2.86 12.90
C PRO A 227 -2.31 2.27 11.82
N PHE A 228 -2.64 1.05 11.39
CA PHE A 228 -1.98 0.29 10.32
C PHE A 228 -0.58 -0.21 10.62
N ALA A 229 0.13 0.31 11.64
CA ALA A 229 1.53 0.02 11.90
C ALA A 229 1.85 -1.47 12.07
N THR A 230 0.88 -2.28 12.48
CA THR A 230 0.95 -3.75 12.50
C THR A 230 1.30 -4.36 11.13
N VAL A 231 0.78 -3.83 10.03
CA VAL A 231 1.09 -4.27 8.66
C VAL A 231 2.46 -3.79 8.20
N GLN A 232 2.87 -2.56 8.54
CA GLN A 232 4.24 -2.10 8.24
C GLN A 232 5.28 -2.93 9.01
N PHE A 233 4.98 -3.26 10.27
CA PHE A 233 5.83 -4.12 11.08
C PHE A 233 5.92 -5.54 10.50
N GLU A 234 4.80 -6.13 10.07
CA GLU A 234 4.77 -7.42 9.36
C GLU A 234 5.62 -7.40 8.08
N ARG A 235 5.50 -6.34 7.27
CA ARG A 235 6.29 -6.18 6.05
C ARG A 235 7.78 -6.05 6.35
N TRP A 236 8.14 -5.32 7.41
CA TRP A 236 9.51 -5.20 7.87
C TRP A 236 10.08 -6.55 8.35
N LEU A 237 9.29 -7.34 9.08
CA LEU A 237 9.68 -8.69 9.51
C LEU A 237 9.91 -9.62 8.31
N THR A 238 9.04 -9.56 7.30
CA THR A 238 9.20 -10.30 6.04
C THR A 238 10.49 -9.88 5.33
N ALA A 239 10.69 -8.57 5.14
CA ALA A 239 11.87 -8.03 4.45
C ALA A 239 13.20 -8.36 5.14
N THR A 240 13.17 -8.60 6.46
CA THR A 240 14.36 -8.95 7.27
C THR A 240 14.47 -10.45 7.55
N GLY A 241 13.62 -11.29 6.96
CA GLY A 241 13.60 -12.74 7.15
C GLY A 241 13.25 -13.20 8.57
N GLN A 242 12.68 -12.32 9.40
CA GLN A 242 12.35 -12.61 10.81
C GLN A 242 11.13 -13.51 10.96
N LEU A 243 10.31 -13.67 9.92
CA LEU A 243 9.17 -14.60 9.90
C LEU A 243 9.56 -16.04 9.51
N GLU A 244 10.74 -16.22 8.90
CA GLU A 244 11.21 -17.50 8.35
C GLU A 244 12.21 -18.19 9.26
N ARG A 245 12.61 -17.56 10.38
CA ARG A 245 13.49 -18.18 11.37
C ARG A 245 12.80 -19.35 12.04
N GLN A 246 12.99 -20.52 11.46
CA GLN A 246 12.83 -21.81 12.11
C GLN A 246 14.24 -22.34 12.43
N THR A 247 14.34 -23.04 13.54
CA THR A 247 15.57 -23.68 14.06
C THR A 247 16.38 -24.38 12.99
#